data_AF-A0A7V2KQL5-F1
#
_entry.id   AF-A0A7V2KQL5-F1
#
_cell.length_a   1.000
_cell.length_b   1.000
_cell.length_c   1.000
_cell.angle_alpha   90.00
_cell.angle_beta   90.00
_cell.angle_gamma   90.00
#
_symmetry.space_group_name_H-M   'P 1'
#
loop_
_entity.id
_entity.type
_entity.pdbx_description
1 polymer ?
#
loop_
_entity_poly.entity_id
_entity_poly.type
_entity_poly.pdbx_seq_one_letter_code
_entity_poly.pdbx_strand_id
1 'polypeptide(L)'
;MRRRGRLPSQFAQDLQVSHATVSRWLSGKDIPSPRSCRKIAVYAGVPLERVLSLAGHLPPLPDKGPAKWPEFREYMKRKYPNELDEDLITMIEDLIERRRRRREQSL
;
A
#
# COMPACT_ATOMS: atom_id res chain seq x y z
N MET A 1 10.92 3.67 0.00
CA MET A 1 9.99 3.36 1.12
C MET A 1 9.83 4.56 2.08
N ARG A 2 9.14 5.63 1.67
CA ARG A 2 8.91 6.83 2.52
C ARG A 2 7.43 7.01 2.93
N ARG A 3 6.65 5.93 2.95
CA ARG A 3 5.19 6.02 3.18
C ARG A 3 4.72 5.85 4.63
N ARG A 4 5.61 5.72 5.62
CA ARG A 4 5.20 5.48 7.04
C ARG A 4 5.80 6.43 8.08
N GLY A 5 6.42 7.55 7.68
CA GLY A 5 6.86 8.58 8.63
C GLY A 5 7.93 8.16 9.66
N ARG A 6 8.58 6.99 9.50
CA ARG A 6 9.64 6.51 10.40
C ARG A 6 11.04 6.66 9.80
N LEU A 7 12.01 6.95 10.66
CA LEU A 7 13.39 7.22 10.28
C LEU A 7 14.13 5.92 9.91
N PRO A 8 15.07 5.95 8.94
CA PRO A 8 15.89 4.79 8.56
C PRO A 8 16.65 4.13 9.73
N SER A 9 16.99 4.90 10.77
CA SER A 9 17.63 4.44 12.00
C SER A 9 16.74 3.51 12.82
N GLN A 10 15.46 3.87 12.99
CA GLN A 10 14.48 3.02 13.69
C GLN A 10 14.25 1.72 12.92
N PHE A 11 14.13 1.81 11.60
CA PHE A 11 14.00 0.63 10.74
C PHE A 11 15.21 -0.32 10.85
N ALA A 12 16.42 0.22 10.95
CA ALA A 12 17.63 -0.58 11.15
C ALA A 12 17.63 -1.32 12.49
N GLN A 13 17.23 -0.63 13.57
CA GLN A 13 17.09 -1.20 14.91
C GLN A 13 16.03 -2.31 14.94
N ASP A 14 14.84 -2.03 14.40
CA ASP A 14 13.72 -2.98 14.38
C ASP A 14 14.03 -4.26 13.59
N LEU A 15 14.85 -4.14 12.54
CA LEU A 15 15.31 -5.29 11.76
C LEU A 15 16.58 -5.96 12.32
N GLN A 16 17.20 -5.38 13.34
CA GLN A 16 18.51 -5.76 13.89
C GLN A 16 19.58 -5.85 12.80
N VAL A 17 19.68 -4.81 11.97
CA VAL A 17 20.72 -4.66 10.95
C VAL A 17 21.41 -3.31 11.10
N SER A 18 22.60 -3.18 10.53
CA SER A 18 23.32 -1.90 10.58
C SER A 18 22.59 -0.82 9.77
N HIS A 19 22.72 0.43 10.19
CA HIS A 19 22.22 1.58 9.42
C HIS A 19 22.84 1.65 8.02
N ALA A 20 24.12 1.26 7.89
CA ALA A 20 24.81 1.20 6.60
C ALA A 20 24.16 0.16 5.66
N THR A 21 23.76 -0.99 6.19
CA THR A 21 23.05 -2.05 5.43
C THR A 21 21.73 -1.51 4.88
N VAL A 22 20.91 -0.86 5.74
CA VAL A 22 19.66 -0.22 5.32
C VAL A 22 19.92 0.85 4.26
N SER A 23 20.94 1.67 4.44
CA SER A 23 21.31 2.71 3.46
C SER A 23 21.64 2.11 2.10
N ARG A 24 22.39 1.00 2.04
CA ARG A 24 22.73 0.33 0.78
C ARG A 24 21.50 -0.24 0.09
N TRP A 25 20.56 -0.83 0.85
CA TRP A 25 19.29 -1.30 0.30
C TRP A 25 18.46 -0.15 -0.27
N LEU A 26 18.36 0.97 0.45
CA LEU A 26 17.59 2.13 0.00
C LEU A 26 18.19 2.80 -1.24
N SER A 27 19.51 2.76 -1.40
CA SER A 27 20.21 3.24 -2.59
C SER A 27 20.29 2.21 -3.73
N GLY A 28 19.76 1.00 -3.54
CA GLY A 28 19.84 -0.09 -4.53
C GLY A 28 21.24 -0.67 -4.74
N LYS A 29 22.20 -0.39 -3.85
CA LYS A 29 23.59 -0.89 -3.93
C LYS A 29 23.73 -2.33 -3.44
N ASP A 30 22.74 -2.82 -2.69
CA ASP A 30 22.73 -4.16 -2.11
C ASP A 30 21.29 -4.69 -2.08
N ILE A 31 21.15 -6.01 -2.19
CA ILE A 31 19.87 -6.70 -2.22
C ILE A 31 19.67 -7.40 -0.87
N PRO A 32 18.58 -7.13 -0.13
CA PRO A 32 18.34 -7.80 1.15
C PRO A 32 18.19 -9.31 0.95
N SER A 33 18.87 -10.11 1.79
CA SER A 33 18.73 -11.57 1.77
C SER A 33 17.27 -12.03 1.97
N PRO A 34 16.90 -13.27 1.61
CA PRO A 34 15.57 -13.80 1.89
C PRO A 34 15.18 -13.77 3.38
N ARG A 35 16.16 -13.95 4.28
CA ARG A 35 15.98 -13.83 5.73
C ARG A 35 15.63 -12.40 6.13
N SER A 36 16.33 -11.41 5.57
CA SER A 36 16.04 -9.99 5.77
C SER A 36 14.68 -9.60 5.17
N CYS A 37 14.33 -10.13 3.99
CA CYS A 37 13.02 -9.93 3.37
C CYS A 37 11.88 -10.41 4.27
N ARG A 38 12.05 -11.53 4.99
CA ARG A 38 11.09 -12.01 5.98
C ARG A 38 10.87 -11.02 7.11
N LYS A 39 11.96 -10.47 7.67
CA LYS A 39 11.86 -9.44 8.71
C LYS A 39 11.18 -8.17 8.19
N ILE A 40 11.53 -7.74 6.97
CA ILE A 40 10.92 -6.58 6.30
C ILE A 40 9.41 -6.80 6.09
N ALA A 41 9.00 -8.00 5.67
CA ALA A 41 7.60 -8.36 5.45
C ALA A 41 6.78 -8.26 6.75
N VAL A 42 7.28 -8.86 7.83
CA VAL A 42 6.67 -8.78 9.16
C VAL A 42 6.58 -7.34 9.62
N TYR A 43 7.69 -6.59 9.54
CA TYR A 43 7.74 -5.19 9.94
C TYR A 43 6.79 -4.30 9.13
N ALA A 44 6.68 -4.53 7.83
CA ALA A 44 5.82 -3.76 6.95
C ALA A 44 4.36 -4.23 6.96
N GLY A 45 4.04 -5.38 7.55
CA GLY A 45 2.69 -5.96 7.48
C GLY A 45 2.25 -6.26 6.05
N VAL A 46 3.20 -6.68 5.21
CA VAL A 46 2.94 -7.06 3.80
C VAL A 46 3.34 -8.52 3.57
N PRO A 47 2.74 -9.22 2.59
CA PRO A 47 3.10 -10.61 2.30
C PRO A 47 4.59 -10.76 1.95
N LEU A 48 5.22 -11.83 2.45
CA LEU A 48 6.64 -12.13 2.20
C LEU A 48 6.94 -12.23 0.71
N GLU A 49 6.08 -12.90 -0.04
CA GLU A 49 6.21 -13.07 -1.49
C GLU A 49 6.33 -11.71 -2.19
N ARG A 50 5.55 -10.70 -1.74
CA ARG A 50 5.61 -9.34 -2.30
C ARG A 50 6.96 -8.68 -2.02
N VAL A 51 7.54 -8.88 -0.84
CA VAL A 51 8.87 -8.35 -0.53
C VAL A 51 9.95 -9.06 -1.34
N LEU A 52 9.86 -10.38 -1.47
CA LEU A 52 10.83 -11.17 -2.24
C LEU A 52 10.80 -10.80 -3.73
N SER A 53 9.63 -10.63 -4.33
CA SER A 53 9.51 -10.15 -5.71
C SER A 53 10.07 -8.73 -5.88
N LEU A 54 9.79 -7.82 -4.95
CA LEU A 54 10.34 -6.45 -4.98
C LEU A 54 11.86 -6.40 -4.81
N ALA A 55 12.43 -7.36 -4.07
CA ALA A 55 13.87 -7.51 -3.89
C ALA A 55 14.55 -8.27 -5.05
N GLY A 56 13.79 -8.81 -6.01
CA GLY A 56 14.32 -9.55 -7.17
C GLY A 56 14.61 -11.03 -6.92
N HIS A 57 14.18 -11.59 -5.77
CA HIS A 57 14.35 -13.02 -5.45
C HIS A 57 13.29 -13.92 -6.09
N LEU A 58 12.15 -13.35 -6.47
CA LEU A 58 11.05 -14.05 -7.12
C LEU A 58 10.60 -13.26 -8.35
N PRO A 59 9.97 -13.93 -9.34
CA PRO A 59 9.32 -13.21 -10.43
C PRO A 59 8.34 -12.17 -9.89
N PRO A 60 8.12 -11.07 -10.63
CA PRO A 60 7.18 -10.04 -10.23
C PRO A 60 5.81 -10.68 -10.04
N LEU A 61 5.26 -10.56 -8.83
CA LEU A 61 3.88 -10.98 -8.61
C LEU A 61 2.97 -10.15 -9.52
N PRO A 62 2.00 -10.77 -10.20
CA PRO A 62 0.93 -10.01 -10.83
C PRO A 62 0.32 -9.14 -9.73
N ASP A 63 0.21 -7.84 -9.97
CA ASP A 63 -0.31 -6.91 -8.98
C ASP A 63 -1.75 -7.32 -8.68
N LYS A 64 -1.96 -8.07 -7.60
CA LYS A 64 -3.28 -8.38 -7.04
C LYS A 64 -3.90 -7.13 -6.40
N GLY A 65 -3.54 -5.94 -6.85
CA GLY A 65 -4.49 -4.83 -6.80
C GLY A 65 -5.72 -5.25 -7.60
N PRO A 66 -6.93 -4.77 -7.26
CA PRO A 66 -8.06 -5.01 -8.14
C PRO A 66 -7.66 -4.46 -9.52
N ALA A 67 -7.63 -5.32 -10.54
CA ALA A 67 -7.20 -5.00 -11.91
C ALA A 67 -7.93 -3.78 -12.49
N LYS A 68 -9.09 -3.47 -11.90
CA LYS A 68 -9.84 -2.24 -11.98
C LYS A 68 -10.45 -2.03 -10.60
N TRP A 69 -10.28 -0.87 -9.98
CA TRP A 69 -11.06 -0.56 -8.78
C TRP A 69 -12.54 -0.74 -9.14
N PRO A 70 -13.31 -1.52 -8.36
CA PRO A 70 -14.74 -1.64 -8.61
C PRO A 70 -15.37 -0.24 -8.60
N GLU A 71 -16.48 -0.07 -9.33
CA GLU A 71 -17.21 1.19 -9.23
C GLU A 71 -17.60 1.45 -7.78
N PHE A 72 -17.66 2.73 -7.40
CA PHE A 72 -17.86 3.15 -6.02
C PHE A 72 -19.03 2.41 -5.36
N ARG A 73 -20.15 2.27 -6.08
CA ARG A 73 -21.33 1.54 -5.65
C ARG A 73 -21.05 0.06 -5.35
N GLU A 74 -20.33 -0.64 -6.22
CA GLU A 74 -19.98 -2.05 -6.03
C GLU A 74 -19.03 -2.24 -4.83
N TYR A 75 -18.07 -1.33 -4.64
CA TYR A 75 -17.19 -1.35 -3.46
C TYR A 75 -17.98 -1.22 -2.15
N MET A 76 -18.90 -0.26 -2.10
CA MET A 76 -19.70 0.03 -0.91
C MET A 76 -20.57 -1.17 -0.53
N LYS A 77 -21.26 -1.78 -1.50
CA LYS A 77 -22.07 -2.98 -1.29
C LYS A 77 -21.26 -4.17 -0.77
N ARG A 78 -20.05 -4.37 -1.31
CA ARG A 78 -19.18 -5.49 -0.88
C ARG A 78 -18.62 -5.28 0.51
N LYS A 79 -18.35 -4.03 0.91
CA LYS A 79 -17.66 -3.72 2.16
C LYS A 79 -18.63 -3.50 3.33
N TYR A 80 -19.81 -2.96 3.06
CA TYR A 80 -20.80 -2.58 4.06
C TYR A 80 -22.21 -3.06 3.66
N PRO A 81 -22.41 -4.39 3.52
CA PRO A 81 -23.67 -4.94 3.02
C PRO A 81 -24.87 -4.69 3.94
N ASN A 82 -24.65 -4.42 5.23
CA ASN A 82 -25.71 -4.27 6.23
C ASN A 82 -25.86 -2.84 6.76
N GLU A 83 -24.86 -1.99 6.53
CA GLU A 83 -24.82 -0.63 7.05
C GLU A 83 -25.21 0.43 6.00
N LEU A 84 -25.11 0.09 4.71
CA LEU A 84 -25.35 1.02 3.62
C LEU A 84 -26.37 0.46 2.64
N ASP A 85 -27.55 1.06 2.63
CA ASP A 85 -28.59 0.83 1.63
C ASP A 85 -28.32 1.62 0.33
N GLU A 86 -29.15 1.38 -0.69
CA GLU A 86 -29.00 2.03 -2.01
C GLU A 86 -29.15 3.55 -1.93
N ASP A 87 -29.99 4.05 -1.03
CA ASP A 87 -30.28 5.48 -0.90
C ASP A 87 -29.07 6.21 -0.30
N LEU A 88 -28.47 5.64 0.75
CA LEU A 88 -27.23 6.15 1.34
C LEU A 88 -26.06 6.09 0.36
N ILE A 89 -25.92 5.01 -0.40
CA ILE A 89 -24.88 4.89 -1.42
C ILE A 89 -25.04 5.98 -2.48
N THR A 90 -26.26 6.18 -2.97
CA THR A 90 -26.59 7.21 -3.97
C THR A 90 -26.32 8.60 -3.44
N MET A 91 -26.71 8.90 -2.19
CA MET A 91 -26.43 10.20 -1.56
C MET A 91 -24.92 10.48 -1.48
N ILE A 92 -24.11 9.50 -1.09
CA ILE A 92 -22.66 9.69 -0.97
C ILE A 92 -22.03 9.89 -2.36
N GLU A 93 -22.48 9.14 -3.36
CA GLU A 93 -22.07 9.27 -4.76
C GLU A 93 -22.32 10.70 -5.27
N ASP A 94 -23.52 11.23 -5.01
CA ASP A 94 -23.92 12.61 -5.31
C ASP A 94 -23.04 13.66 -4.62
N LEU A 95 -22.73 13.45 -3.33
CA LEU A 95 -21.89 14.37 -2.55
C LEU A 95 -20.45 14.43 -3.09
N ILE A 96 -19.91 13.27 -3.50
CA ILE A 96 -18.58 13.18 -4.13
C ILE A 96 -18.58 13.96 -5.44
N GLU A 97 -19.60 13.75 -6.27
CA GLU A 97 -19.72 14.38 -7.58
C GLU A 97 -19.87 15.91 -7.46
N ARG A 98 -20.73 16.39 -6.56
CA ARG A 98 -20.85 17.83 -6.25
C ARG A 98 -19.54 18.45 -5.78
N ARG A 99 -18.71 17.71 -5.04
CA ARG A 99 -17.39 18.19 -4.59
C ARG A 99 -16.35 18.20 -5.71
N ARG A 100 -16.46 17.33 -6.71
CA ARG A 100 -15.60 17.35 -7.91
C ARG A 100 -15.92 18.57 -8.77
N ARG A 101 -17.19 18.77 -9.11
CA ARG A 101 -17.64 19.93 -9.90
C ARG A 101 -17.23 21.27 -9.29
N ARG A 102 -17.38 21.43 -7.97
CA ARG A 102 -16.91 22.65 -7.28
C ARG A 102 -15.41 22.89 -7.41
N ARG A 103 -14.59 21.83 -7.42
CA ARG A 103 -13.13 21.95 -7.61
C ARG A 103 -12.77 22.32 -9.04
N GLU A 104 -13.48 21.77 -10.02
CA GLU A 104 -13.26 22.08 -11.43
C GLU A 104 -13.69 23.51 -11.80
N GLN A 105 -14.72 24.05 -11.15
CA GLN A 105 -15.16 25.44 -11.34
C GLN A 105 -14.29 26.47 -10.61
N SER A 106 -13.36 26.05 -9.76
CA SER A 106 -12.45 26.93 -9.00
C SER A 106 -11.03 26.99 -9.60
N LEU A 107 -10.84 26.44 -10.80
CA LEU A 107 -9.61 26.46 -11.60
C LEU A 107 -9.83 27.32 -12.85
#